data_AF-A0A5F9DID1-F1
#
_entry.id   AF-A0A5F9DID1-F1
#
_cell.length_a   1.000
_cell.length_b   1.000
_cell.length_c   1.000
_cell.angle_alpha   90.00
_cell.angle_beta   90.00
_cell.angle_gamma   90.00
#
_symmetry.space_group_name_H-M   'P 1'
#
loop_
_entity.id
_entity.type
_entity.pdbx_description
1 polymer ?
#
loop_
_entity_poly.entity_id
_entity_poly.type
_entity_poly.pdbx_seq_one_letter_code
_entity_poly.pdbx_strand_id
1 'polypeptide(L)'
;MEAARRRQHPGSASGPEAQPSASFLQARYVPFFLILFMYFSGCFTACRAHSALPGPALLLLGPSGLYYWYLVTEGQIFILFLFTFFAMLALVLHQKRKRLFLDSNGLFLVYSFALTLSLVALWVAWLWDDPVLRKKYPGVIYVPEPWAFYTLHVSSQH
;
A
#
# COMPACT_ATOMS: atom_id res chain seq x y z
N MET A 1 34.11 -54.97 -16.93
CA MET A 1 34.28 -53.53 -17.23
C MET A 1 32.99 -52.83 -16.82
N GLU A 2 33.06 -52.20 -15.65
CA GLU A 2 31.96 -51.53 -14.95
C GLU A 2 31.39 -50.31 -15.68
N ALA A 3 30.07 -50.21 -15.60
CA ALA A 3 29.25 -49.02 -15.36
C ALA A 3 29.84 -47.63 -15.67
N ALA A 4 29.33 -47.00 -16.73
CA ALA A 4 29.20 -45.54 -16.81
C ALA A 4 27.77 -45.18 -17.25
N ARG A 5 26.86 -45.36 -16.29
CA ARG A 5 25.45 -44.95 -16.36
C ARG A 5 25.39 -43.45 -16.66
N ARG A 6 24.73 -43.12 -17.78
CA ARG A 6 24.36 -41.77 -18.23
C ARG A 6 23.99 -40.86 -17.04
N ARG A 7 24.81 -39.84 -16.77
CA ARG A 7 24.34 -38.64 -16.08
C ARG A 7 23.64 -37.76 -17.11
N GLN A 8 22.36 -38.04 -17.34
CA GLN A 8 21.45 -37.01 -17.83
C GLN A 8 21.36 -35.95 -16.74
N HIS A 9 21.93 -34.78 -16.98
CA HIS A 9 21.53 -33.55 -16.31
C HIS A 9 20.11 -33.25 -16.80
N PRO A 10 19.07 -33.30 -15.96
CA PRO A 10 17.86 -32.56 -16.29
C PRO A 10 18.22 -31.08 -16.09
N GLY A 11 18.22 -30.32 -17.18
CA GLY A 11 18.11 -28.87 -17.12
C GLY A 11 16.82 -28.56 -16.37
N SER A 12 16.94 -28.20 -15.10
CA SER A 12 15.85 -27.71 -14.29
C SER A 12 15.48 -26.33 -14.80
N ALA A 13 14.41 -26.31 -15.57
CA ALA A 13 13.35 -25.32 -15.56
C ALA A 13 13.77 -23.88 -15.15
N SER A 14 13.85 -23.02 -16.16
CA SER A 14 13.44 -21.63 -16.04
C SER A 14 12.09 -21.53 -15.32
N GLY A 15 12.10 -21.11 -14.06
CA GLY A 15 10.92 -20.76 -13.28
C GLY A 15 11.10 -19.37 -12.65
N PRO A 16 10.08 -18.51 -12.62
CA PRO A 16 10.16 -17.23 -11.93
C PRO A 16 9.96 -17.47 -10.41
N GLU A 17 11.02 -17.87 -9.73
CA GLU A 17 11.05 -18.06 -8.26
C GLU A 17 11.27 -16.74 -7.47
N ALA A 18 10.92 -15.59 -8.04
CA ALA A 18 11.08 -14.27 -7.40
C ALA A 18 9.75 -13.66 -6.91
N GLN A 19 8.74 -14.48 -6.59
CA GLN A 19 7.40 -14.02 -6.23
C GLN A 19 6.70 -14.65 -5.00
N PRO A 20 7.21 -15.70 -4.29
CA PRO A 20 6.54 -16.20 -3.09
C PRO A 20 6.54 -15.20 -1.93
N SER A 21 7.66 -14.50 -1.71
CA SER A 21 7.85 -13.64 -0.52
C SER A 21 6.91 -12.43 -0.50
N ALA A 22 6.67 -11.79 -1.65
CA ALA A 22 5.77 -10.65 -1.77
C ALA A 22 4.30 -11.04 -1.47
N SER A 23 3.84 -12.19 -1.99
CA SER A 23 2.48 -12.68 -1.75
C SER A 23 2.25 -13.12 -0.29
N PHE A 24 3.25 -13.74 0.35
CA PHE A 24 3.17 -14.11 1.76
C PHE A 24 3.14 -12.90 2.69
N LEU A 25 3.88 -11.84 2.38
CA LEU A 25 3.82 -10.59 3.15
C LEU A 25 2.48 -9.88 2.96
N GLN A 26 1.95 -9.83 1.74
CA GLN A 26 0.60 -9.29 1.46
C GLN A 26 -0.47 -9.99 2.29
N ALA A 27 -0.44 -11.33 2.37
CA ALA A 27 -1.39 -12.12 3.14
C ALA A 27 -1.44 -11.75 4.64
N ARG A 28 -0.32 -11.27 5.21
CA ARG A 28 -0.27 -10.77 6.60
C ARG A 28 -1.01 -9.44 6.78
N TYR A 29 -1.03 -8.59 5.76
CA TYR A 29 -1.70 -7.28 5.80
C TYR A 29 -3.19 -7.35 5.37
N VAL A 30 -3.61 -8.38 4.62
CA VAL A 30 -5.03 -8.61 4.26
C VAL A 30 -5.99 -8.48 5.46
N PRO A 31 -5.79 -9.15 6.62
CA PRO A 31 -6.70 -9.02 7.75
C PRO A 31 -6.79 -7.59 8.28
N PHE A 32 -5.68 -6.85 8.28
CA PHE A 32 -5.66 -5.46 8.71
C PHE A 32 -6.54 -4.56 7.83
N PHE A 33 -6.40 -4.65 6.50
CA PHE A 33 -7.24 -3.87 5.57
C PHE A 33 -8.71 -4.31 5.59
N LEU A 34 -8.99 -5.58 5.83
CA LEU A 34 -10.35 -6.07 6.02
C LEU A 34 -10.99 -5.50 7.29
N ILE A 35 -10.25 -5.45 8.40
CA ILE A 35 -10.74 -4.83 9.65
C ILE A 35 -10.98 -3.34 9.44
N LEU A 36 -10.08 -2.62 8.75
CA LEU A 36 -10.28 -1.20 8.42
C LEU A 36 -11.53 -0.99 7.57
N PHE A 37 -11.76 -1.84 6.57
CA PHE A 37 -12.95 -1.77 5.73
C PHE A 37 -14.23 -2.07 6.52
N MET A 38 -14.20 -3.08 7.39
CA MET A 38 -15.32 -3.42 8.27
C MET A 38 -15.60 -2.27 9.25
N TYR A 39 -14.57 -1.69 9.85
CA TYR A 39 -14.66 -0.50 10.70
C TYR A 39 -15.31 0.67 9.95
N PHE A 40 -14.84 0.95 8.73
CA PHE A 40 -15.37 2.00 7.88
C PHE A 40 -16.85 1.80 7.54
N SER A 41 -17.28 0.56 7.32
CA SER A 41 -18.69 0.24 7.08
C SER A 41 -19.60 0.55 8.28
N GLY A 42 -19.05 0.55 9.51
CA GLY A 42 -19.75 0.93 10.73
C GLY A 42 -19.78 2.43 11.02
N CYS A 43 -18.96 3.23 10.33
CA CYS A 43 -18.88 4.69 10.51
C CYS A 43 -20.07 5.47 9.91
N PHE A 44 -21.00 4.79 9.22
CA PHE A 44 -22.16 5.43 8.61
C PHE A 44 -23.30 5.62 9.61
N THR A 45 -23.73 6.87 9.79
CA THR A 45 -24.80 7.22 10.74
C THR A 45 -25.97 7.91 10.02
N ALA A 46 -27.21 7.57 10.42
CA ALA A 46 -28.43 8.17 9.88
C ALA A 46 -28.70 9.58 10.44
N CYS A 47 -28.25 9.84 11.68
CA CYS A 47 -28.25 11.16 12.27
C CYS A 47 -27.07 11.99 11.76
N ARG A 48 -27.36 13.22 11.33
CA ARG A 48 -26.36 14.23 10.95
C ARG A 48 -25.67 14.76 12.22
N ALA A 49 -24.91 13.91 12.90
CA ALA A 49 -23.95 14.35 13.90
C ALA A 49 -22.91 15.22 13.19
N HIS A 50 -22.38 16.23 13.90
CA HIS A 50 -21.44 17.23 13.38
C HIS A 50 -20.28 16.53 12.64
N SER A 51 -20.38 16.40 11.30
CA SER A 51 -19.45 15.65 10.46
C SER A 51 -18.15 16.43 10.20
N ALA A 52 -17.72 17.20 11.18
CA ALA A 52 -16.46 17.91 11.17
C ALA A 52 -15.42 17.04 11.86
N LEU A 53 -14.22 16.99 11.27
CA LEU A 53 -13.05 16.42 11.93
C LEU A 53 -12.81 17.22 13.22
N PRO A 54 -12.80 16.58 14.40
CA PRO A 54 -12.43 17.27 15.62
C PRO A 54 -10.99 17.76 15.49
N GLY A 55 -10.69 18.97 15.97
CA GLY A 55 -9.37 19.61 15.83
C GLY A 55 -8.18 18.69 16.16
N PRO A 56 -8.22 17.89 17.24
CA PRO A 56 -7.18 16.91 17.54
C PRO A 56 -7.00 15.85 16.45
N ALA A 57 -8.08 15.37 15.81
CA ALA A 57 -7.99 14.39 14.73
C ALA A 57 -7.30 14.98 13.49
N LEU A 58 -7.39 16.30 13.27
CA LEU A 58 -6.63 16.97 12.21
C LEU A 58 -5.11 16.92 12.48
N LEU A 59 -4.71 17.05 13.74
CA LEU A 59 -3.31 16.96 14.16
C LEU A 59 -2.78 15.52 14.04
N LEU A 60 -3.63 14.51 14.31
CA LEU A 60 -3.30 13.10 14.10
C LEU A 60 -3.31 12.68 12.63
N LEU A 61 -3.85 13.50 11.73
CA LEU A 61 -3.94 13.17 10.31
C LEU A 61 -2.55 13.02 9.67
N GLY A 62 -1.62 13.92 10.02
CA GLY A 62 -0.22 13.86 9.59
C GLY A 62 0.48 12.54 9.98
N PRO A 63 0.62 12.23 11.27
CA PRO A 63 1.30 11.00 11.70
C PRO A 63 0.58 9.73 11.22
N SER A 64 -0.76 9.72 11.15
CA SER A 64 -1.49 8.56 10.61
C SER A 64 -1.26 8.36 9.11
N GLY A 65 -1.34 9.43 8.30
CA GLY A 65 -1.09 9.35 6.86
C GLY A 65 0.35 8.92 6.55
N LEU A 66 1.32 9.40 7.33
CA LEU A 66 2.72 9.00 7.23
C LEU A 66 2.93 7.53 7.61
N TYR A 67 2.26 7.05 8.67
CA TYR A 67 2.29 5.64 9.07
C TYR A 67 1.78 4.71 7.96
N TYR A 68 0.63 5.04 7.35
CA TYR A 68 0.11 4.28 6.22
C TYR A 68 1.01 4.38 4.98
N TRP A 69 1.62 5.54 4.72
CA TRP A 69 2.61 5.68 3.64
C TRP A 69 3.80 4.75 3.85
N TYR A 70 4.34 4.70 5.05
CA TYR A 70 5.42 3.77 5.40
C TYR A 70 4.99 2.31 5.19
N LEU A 71 3.83 1.91 5.72
CA LEU A 71 3.31 0.55 5.51
C LEU A 71 3.14 0.19 4.03
N VAL A 72 2.65 1.12 3.22
CA VAL A 72 2.41 0.90 1.79
C VAL A 72 3.70 0.75 1.00
N THR A 73 4.69 1.58 1.31
CA THR A 73 5.98 1.61 0.63
C THR A 73 6.93 0.49 1.11
N GLU A 74 6.90 0.14 2.40
CA GLU A 74 7.68 -0.97 2.97
C GLU A 74 7.05 -2.33 2.64
N GLY A 75 5.73 -2.46 2.81
CA GLY A 75 5.04 -3.73 2.62
C GLY A 75 4.74 -4.09 1.17
N GLN A 76 5.04 -3.21 0.21
CA GLN A 76 4.68 -3.35 -1.21
C GLN A 76 3.20 -3.68 -1.45
N ILE A 77 2.35 -3.19 -0.56
CA ILE A 77 0.92 -3.48 -0.50
C ILE A 77 0.09 -2.41 -1.23
N PHE A 78 0.71 -1.65 -2.14
CA PHE A 78 0.07 -0.54 -2.85
C PHE A 78 -1.22 -0.96 -3.59
N ILE A 79 -1.22 -2.14 -4.21
CA ILE A 79 -2.40 -2.69 -4.91
C ILE A 79 -3.55 -2.95 -3.93
N LEU A 80 -3.25 -3.58 -2.79
CA LEU A 80 -4.24 -3.87 -1.74
C LEU A 80 -4.79 -2.57 -1.15
N PHE A 81 -3.91 -1.61 -0.84
CA PHE A 81 -4.28 -0.28 -0.35
C PHE A 81 -5.22 0.44 -1.33
N LEU A 82 -4.89 0.44 -2.63
CA LEU A 82 -5.70 1.06 -3.66
C LEU A 82 -7.08 0.39 -3.78
N PHE A 83 -7.13 -0.94 -3.71
CA PHE A 83 -8.38 -1.69 -3.69
C PHE A 83 -9.25 -1.31 -2.48
N THR A 84 -8.68 -1.24 -1.27
CA THR A 84 -9.42 -0.84 -0.06
C THR A 84 -9.89 0.61 -0.16
N PHE A 85 -9.07 1.52 -0.69
CA PHE A 85 -9.46 2.91 -0.91
C PHE A 85 -10.65 3.01 -1.87
N PHE A 86 -10.60 2.33 -3.01
CA PHE A 86 -11.74 2.29 -3.94
C PHE A 86 -12.99 1.67 -3.32
N ALA A 87 -12.86 0.60 -2.55
CA ALA A 87 -13.97 -0.01 -1.84
C ALA A 87 -14.60 0.98 -0.83
N MET A 88 -13.79 1.74 -0.09
CA MET A 88 -14.27 2.81 0.80
C MET A 88 -14.98 3.91 0.02
N LEU A 89 -14.44 4.40 -1.10
CA LEU A 89 -15.11 5.39 -1.96
C LEU A 89 -16.44 4.85 -2.51
N ALA A 90 -16.47 3.60 -2.98
CA ALA A 90 -17.69 2.96 -3.48
C ALA A 90 -18.75 2.87 -2.37
N LEU A 91 -18.35 2.53 -1.14
CA LEU A 91 -19.25 2.57 0.02
C LEU A 91 -19.76 3.98 0.29
N VAL A 92 -18.90 5.01 0.29
CA VAL A 92 -19.34 6.40 0.47
C VAL A 92 -20.37 6.80 -0.59
N LEU A 93 -20.10 6.49 -1.86
CA LEU A 93 -21.01 6.79 -2.97
C LEU A 93 -22.34 6.04 -2.83
N HIS A 94 -22.28 4.75 -2.47
CA HIS A 94 -23.47 3.90 -2.25
C HIS A 94 -24.31 4.38 -1.07
N GLN A 95 -23.68 4.74 0.04
CA GLN A 95 -24.37 5.22 1.24
C GLN A 95 -24.90 6.65 1.07
N LYS A 96 -24.21 7.50 0.30
CA LYS A 96 -24.70 8.82 -0.11
C LYS A 96 -26.00 8.72 -0.91
N ARG A 97 -26.17 7.69 -1.75
CA ARG A 97 -27.45 7.41 -2.41
C ARG A 97 -28.57 7.08 -1.42
N LYS A 98 -28.23 6.43 -0.30
CA LYS A 98 -29.16 6.06 0.79
C LYS A 98 -29.36 7.15 1.86
N ARG A 99 -28.84 8.36 1.65
CA ARG A 99 -28.89 9.50 2.60
C ARG A 99 -28.23 9.24 3.96
N LEU A 100 -27.32 8.27 4.06
CA LEU A 100 -26.47 8.12 5.25
C LEU A 100 -25.25 9.04 5.15
N PHE A 101 -24.84 9.57 6.29
CA PHE A 101 -23.68 10.45 6.41
C PHE A 101 -22.52 9.73 7.09
N LEU A 102 -21.30 10.13 6.75
CA LEU A 102 -20.08 9.62 7.35
C LEU A 102 -19.80 10.36 8.65
N ASP A 103 -19.52 9.64 9.73
CA ASP A 103 -19.11 10.22 11.01
C ASP A 103 -17.69 10.81 10.94
N SER A 104 -17.25 11.47 12.02
CA SER A 104 -15.92 12.08 12.08
C SER A 104 -14.78 11.06 11.97
N ASN A 105 -14.98 9.81 12.43
CA ASN A 105 -13.95 8.77 12.38
C ASN A 105 -13.77 8.19 10.97
N GLY A 106 -14.87 7.95 10.26
CA GLY A 106 -14.86 7.54 8.86
C GLY A 106 -14.25 8.63 7.98
N LEU A 107 -14.57 9.90 8.26
CA LEU A 107 -13.92 11.03 7.61
C LEU A 107 -12.41 11.05 7.88
N PHE A 108 -11.99 10.89 9.14
CA PHE A 108 -10.57 10.78 9.50
C PHE A 108 -9.89 9.69 8.68
N LEU A 109 -10.46 8.49 8.61
CA LEU A 109 -9.87 7.38 7.86
C LEU A 109 -9.75 7.66 6.35
N VAL A 110 -10.79 8.25 5.73
CA VAL A 110 -10.76 8.62 4.31
C VAL A 110 -9.70 9.68 4.05
N TYR A 111 -9.60 10.70 4.91
CA TYR A 111 -8.56 11.72 4.78
C TYR A 111 -7.16 11.16 5.00
N SER A 112 -6.97 10.24 5.96
CA SER A 112 -5.68 9.58 6.17
C SER A 112 -5.25 8.81 4.92
N PHE A 113 -6.16 8.04 4.31
CA PHE A 113 -5.88 7.30 3.08
C PHE A 113 -5.63 8.24 1.89
N ALA A 114 -6.40 9.32 1.76
CA ALA A 114 -6.19 10.31 0.70
C ALA A 114 -4.82 11.02 0.84
N LEU A 115 -4.44 11.35 2.08
CA LEU A 115 -3.13 11.91 2.39
C LEU A 115 -2.03 10.90 2.03
N THR A 116 -2.15 9.64 2.44
CA THR A 116 -1.21 8.58 2.07
C THR A 116 -1.05 8.42 0.57
N LEU A 117 -2.15 8.42 -0.20
CA LEU A 117 -2.09 8.32 -1.66
C LEU A 117 -1.33 9.52 -2.26
N SER A 118 -1.54 10.72 -1.71
CA SER A 118 -0.83 11.93 -2.11
C SER A 118 0.66 11.85 -1.79
N LEU A 119 1.03 11.35 -0.60
CA LEU A 119 2.43 11.10 -0.24
C LEU A 119 3.08 10.06 -1.16
N VAL A 120 2.39 8.97 -1.50
CA VAL A 120 2.90 7.97 -2.46
C VAL A 120 3.10 8.62 -3.82
N ALA A 121 2.17 9.44 -4.30
CA ALA A 121 2.31 10.13 -5.58
C ALA A 121 3.49 11.11 -5.59
N LEU A 122 3.65 11.90 -4.51
CA LEU A 122 4.80 12.80 -4.34
C LEU A 122 6.12 12.02 -4.27
N TRP A 123 6.15 10.89 -3.55
CA TRP A 123 7.30 10.01 -3.46
C TRP A 123 7.69 9.45 -4.84
N VAL A 124 6.73 8.89 -5.56
CA VAL A 124 6.95 8.35 -6.92
C VAL A 124 7.38 9.44 -7.89
N ALA A 125 6.76 10.63 -7.82
CA ALA A 125 7.11 11.75 -8.68
C ALA A 125 8.52 12.30 -8.38
N TRP A 126 8.89 12.39 -7.10
CA TRP A 126 10.22 12.86 -6.72
C TRP A 126 11.32 11.89 -7.14
N LEU A 127 11.08 10.58 -7.02
CA LEU A 127 12.03 9.54 -7.44
C LEU A 127 11.92 9.22 -8.94
N TRP A 128 11.11 9.96 -9.71
CA TRP A 128 10.91 9.75 -11.14
C TRP A 128 12.15 10.12 -11.96
N ASP A 129 12.87 11.16 -11.54
CA ASP A 129 14.03 11.69 -12.26
C ASP A 129 15.32 10.88 -12.03
N ASP A 130 15.34 9.94 -11.08
CA ASP A 130 16.54 9.15 -10.76
C ASP A 130 16.75 7.97 -11.74
N PRO A 131 17.74 8.05 -12.66
CA PRO A 131 17.94 7.03 -13.69
C PRO A 131 18.42 5.68 -13.12
N VAL A 132 19.07 5.70 -11.94
CA VAL A 132 19.58 4.51 -11.25
C VAL A 132 18.43 3.68 -10.66
N LEU A 133 17.39 4.34 -10.15
CA LEU A 133 16.24 3.68 -9.54
C LEU A 133 15.31 3.06 -10.59
N ARG A 134 15.15 3.74 -11.72
CA ARG A 134 14.38 3.26 -12.88
C ARG A 134 14.98 2.04 -13.54
N LYS A 135 16.32 1.88 -13.51
CA LYS A 135 16.99 0.68 -13.99
C LYS A 135 16.77 -0.53 -13.06
N LYS A 136 16.61 -0.29 -11.75
CA LYS A 136 16.40 -1.34 -10.74
C LYS A 136 14.92 -1.79 -10.64
N TYR A 137 13.98 -0.91 -10.95
CA TYR A 137 12.53 -1.20 -10.90
C TYR A 137 11.83 -0.86 -12.23
N PRO A 138 11.94 -1.73 -13.26
CA PRO A 138 11.22 -1.55 -14.51
C PRO A 138 9.73 -1.87 -14.31
N GLY A 139 8.95 -0.88 -13.88
CA GLY A 139 7.50 -0.99 -13.74
C GLY A 139 6.85 0.35 -13.44
N VAL A 140 5.71 0.64 -14.08
CA VAL A 140 4.93 1.88 -13.84
C VAL A 140 4.26 1.87 -12.47
N ILE A 141 4.04 0.68 -11.89
CA ILE A 141 3.28 0.45 -10.65
C ILE A 141 4.18 -0.14 -9.55
N TYR A 142 5.50 0.08 -9.63
CA TYR A 142 6.40 -0.31 -8.54
C TYR A 142 6.74 0.91 -7.71
N VAL A 143 6.23 0.98 -6.49
CA VAL A 143 6.55 2.04 -5.54
C VAL A 143 7.89 1.70 -4.90
N PRO A 144 8.95 2.53 -5.08
CA PRO A 144 10.26 2.22 -4.55
C PRO A 144 10.25 2.19 -3.02
N GLU A 145 10.84 1.15 -2.45
CA GLU A 145 10.98 0.98 -1.01
C GLU A 145 11.87 2.09 -0.43
N PRO A 146 11.56 2.64 0.76
CA PRO A 146 12.39 3.67 1.38
C PRO A 146 13.83 3.20 1.60
N TRP A 147 14.01 1.92 1.96
CA TRP A 147 15.33 1.30 2.15
C TRP A 147 16.15 1.19 0.87
N ALA A 148 15.52 0.99 -0.29
CA ALA A 148 16.23 0.96 -1.57
C ALA A 148 16.85 2.32 -1.89
N PHE A 149 16.16 3.42 -1.54
CA PHE A 149 16.69 4.77 -1.65
C PHE A 149 17.87 5.00 -0.69
N TYR A 150 17.71 4.64 0.59
CA TYR A 150 18.77 4.83 1.60
C TYR A 150 20.04 4.03 1.29
N THR A 151 19.91 2.76 0.91
CA THR A 151 21.08 1.93 0.59
C THR A 151 21.84 2.45 -0.63
N LEU A 152 21.15 2.93 -1.67
CA LEU A 152 21.81 3.49 -2.86
C LEU A 152 22.55 4.80 -2.56
N HIS A 153 21.97 5.69 -1.74
CA HIS A 153 22.60 6.96 -1.40
C HIS A 153 23.71 6.81 -0.35
N VAL A 154 23.53 5.96 0.66
CA VAL A 154 24.55 5.71 1.70
C VAL A 154 25.73 4.92 1.14
N SER A 155 25.52 3.92 0.27
CA SER A 155 26.62 3.21 -0.40
C SER A 155 27.40 4.05 -1.40
N SER A 156 26.90 5.23 -1.79
CA SER A 156 27.61 6.17 -2.68
C SER A 156 28.54 7.13 -1.95
N GLN A 157 28.46 7.20 -0.61
CA GLN A 157 29.25 8.11 0.24
C GLN A 157 30.44 7.40 0.95
N HIS A 158 30.71 6.14 0.61
CA HIS A 158 31.91 5.40 1.03
C HIS A 158 32.66 4.91 -0.21
#